data_AF-A0A528H468-F1
#
_entry.id   AF-A0A528H468-F1
#
_cell.length_a   1.000
_cell.length_b   1.000
_cell.length_c   1.000
_cell.angle_alpha   90.00
_cell.angle_beta   90.00
_cell.angle_gamma   90.00
#
_symmetry.space_group_name_H-M   'P 1'
#
loop_
_entity.id
_entity.type
_entity.pdbx_description
1 polymer ?
#
loop_
_entity_poly.entity_id
_entity_poly.type
_entity_poly.pdbx_seq_one_letter_code
_entity_poly.pdbx_strand_id
1 'polypeptide(L)'
;GVPNGDKITIRQLIKMRSGLYNFTNAPELAESLDRDPDKVWTTEEVLALAFDRPTHFEPGAQFEYNNTNYYLLGLVAEKIEGQPLANIFQDRLFGPLGMKNTALPVSTSNTMPEPYAHGYLYGGTSYALVDAPYPDDLQAAARAGTLKPNDDTWQN
;
A
#
# COMPACT_ATOMS: atom_id res chain seq x y z
N GLY A 1 -19.59 -5.53 -1.13
CA GLY A 1 -19.46 -4.42 -0.16
C GLY A 1 -18.41 -4.79 0.87
N VAL A 2 -17.93 -3.84 1.69
CA VAL A 2 -16.88 -4.10 2.69
C VAL A 2 -17.35 -5.20 3.68
N PRO A 3 -16.57 -6.28 3.90
CA PRO A 3 -16.89 -7.29 4.91
C PRO A 3 -17.06 -6.66 6.30
N ASN A 4 -18.14 -6.98 7.02
CA ASN A 4 -18.52 -6.33 8.29
C ASN A 4 -18.62 -4.79 8.22
N GLY A 5 -18.80 -4.20 7.04
CA GLY A 5 -18.84 -2.74 6.85
C GLY A 5 -20.00 -2.03 7.56
N ASP A 6 -21.05 -2.77 7.94
CA ASP A 6 -22.16 -2.31 8.78
C ASP A 6 -21.80 -2.24 10.27
N LYS A 7 -20.75 -2.94 10.69
CA LYS A 7 -20.23 -2.95 12.08
C LYS A 7 -18.95 -2.13 12.25
N ILE A 8 -18.11 -2.07 11.21
CA ILE A 8 -16.84 -1.34 11.24
C ILE A 8 -17.10 0.17 11.26
N THR A 9 -16.53 0.86 12.23
CA THR A 9 -16.58 2.32 12.33
C THR A 9 -15.32 2.96 11.74
N ILE A 10 -15.44 4.22 11.29
CA ILE A 10 -14.28 5.03 10.85
C ILE A 10 -13.17 5.08 11.92
N ARG A 11 -13.55 5.14 13.21
CA ARG A 11 -12.60 5.12 14.32
C ARG A 11 -11.82 3.81 14.40
N GLN A 12 -12.43 2.68 14.09
CA GLN A 12 -11.75 1.38 14.08
C GLN A 12 -10.80 1.25 12.88
N LEU A 13 -11.14 1.82 11.72
CA LEU A 13 -10.21 1.90 10.59
C LEU A 13 -8.95 2.68 10.99
N ILE A 14 -9.12 3.90 11.52
CA ILE A 14 -8.00 4.76 11.96
C ILE A 14 -7.15 4.07 13.04
N LYS A 15 -7.79 3.32 13.95
CA LYS A 15 -7.10 2.65 15.06
C LYS A 15 -6.54 1.27 14.72
N MET A 16 -6.63 0.83 13.46
CA MET A 16 -6.16 -0.49 13.03
C MET A 16 -6.85 -1.64 13.77
N ARG A 17 -8.20 -1.60 13.84
CA ARG A 17 -9.03 -2.57 14.59
C ARG A 17 -10.23 -3.08 13.78
N SER A 18 -10.14 -3.12 12.46
CA SER A 18 -11.24 -3.55 11.59
C SER A 18 -11.41 -5.07 11.54
N GLY A 19 -10.30 -5.81 11.66
CA GLY A 19 -10.24 -7.25 11.43
C GLY A 19 -10.27 -7.65 9.95
N LEU A 20 -10.23 -6.70 9.01
CA LEU A 20 -10.15 -6.99 7.57
C LEU A 20 -8.84 -7.70 7.23
N TYR A 21 -8.77 -8.38 6.09
CA TYR A 21 -7.49 -8.85 5.56
C TYR A 21 -6.67 -7.67 5.03
N ASN A 22 -5.35 -7.69 5.27
CA ASN A 22 -4.44 -6.66 4.76
C ASN A 22 -4.04 -6.99 3.32
N PHE A 23 -4.46 -6.20 2.33
CA PHE A 23 -4.19 -6.50 0.91
C PHE A 23 -2.69 -6.64 0.61
N THR A 24 -1.80 -5.98 1.38
CA THR A 24 -0.35 -6.09 1.19
C THR A 24 0.22 -7.46 1.59
N ASN A 25 -0.55 -8.26 2.32
CA ASN A 25 -0.18 -9.63 2.68
C ASN A 25 -0.57 -10.64 1.58
N ALA A 26 -1.31 -10.21 0.56
CA ALA A 26 -1.72 -11.07 -0.54
C ALA A 26 -0.49 -11.42 -1.40
N PRO A 27 -0.15 -12.72 -1.58
CA PRO A 27 1.02 -13.10 -2.38
C PRO A 27 0.89 -12.62 -3.84
N GLU A 28 -0.33 -12.52 -4.35
CA GLU A 28 -0.61 -12.05 -5.70
C GLU A 28 -0.15 -10.60 -5.93
N LEU A 29 -0.13 -9.78 -4.87
CA LEU A 29 0.38 -8.41 -4.96
C LEU A 29 1.88 -8.42 -5.22
N ALA A 30 2.65 -9.13 -4.38
CA ALA A 30 4.10 -9.22 -4.50
C ALA A 30 4.50 -9.84 -5.86
N GLU A 31 3.86 -10.94 -6.25
CA GLU A 31 4.13 -11.59 -7.54
C GLU A 31 3.80 -10.70 -8.74
N SER A 32 2.77 -9.86 -8.64
CA SER A 32 2.42 -8.92 -9.70
C SER A 32 3.43 -7.78 -9.78
N LEU A 33 3.87 -7.23 -8.65
CA LEU A 33 4.86 -6.16 -8.59
C LEU A 33 6.24 -6.62 -9.08
N ASP A 34 6.64 -7.85 -8.77
CA ASP A 34 7.88 -8.46 -9.27
C ASP A 34 7.82 -8.69 -10.80
N ARG A 35 6.63 -8.96 -11.36
CA ARG A 35 6.43 -9.27 -12.78
C ARG A 35 6.27 -8.02 -13.65
N ASP A 36 5.53 -7.04 -13.15
CA ASP A 36 5.14 -5.82 -13.85
C ASP A 36 5.12 -4.65 -12.86
N PRO A 37 6.29 -4.05 -12.57
CA PRO A 37 6.40 -2.96 -11.60
C PRO A 37 5.69 -1.68 -12.08
N ASP A 38 5.40 -1.56 -13.38
CA ASP A 38 4.69 -0.41 -13.95
C ASP A 38 3.15 -0.55 -13.90
N LYS A 39 2.65 -1.64 -13.33
CA LYS A 39 1.22 -1.89 -13.27
C LYS A 39 0.49 -0.82 -12.46
N VAL A 40 -0.48 -0.18 -13.10
CA VAL A 40 -1.47 0.68 -12.46
C VAL A 40 -2.60 -0.17 -11.87
N TRP A 41 -2.85 -0.05 -10.57
CA TRP A 41 -3.88 -0.80 -9.85
C TRP A 41 -5.20 -0.03 -9.74
N THR A 42 -6.31 -0.66 -10.11
CA THR A 42 -7.63 -0.08 -9.89
C THR A 42 -8.09 -0.26 -8.45
N THR A 43 -9.10 0.53 -8.04
CA THR A 43 -9.73 0.38 -6.73
C THR A 43 -10.32 -1.01 -6.54
N GLU A 44 -10.94 -1.54 -7.59
CA GLU A 44 -11.56 -2.85 -7.59
C GLU A 44 -10.52 -3.96 -7.40
N GLU A 45 -9.37 -3.88 -8.06
CA GLU A 45 -8.29 -4.86 -7.93
C GLU A 45 -7.70 -4.87 -6.51
N VAL A 46 -7.40 -3.69 -5.95
CA VAL A 46 -6.85 -3.59 -4.58
C VAL A 46 -7.85 -4.13 -3.55
N LEU A 47 -9.14 -3.78 -3.68
CA LEU A 47 -10.16 -4.25 -2.75
C LEU A 47 -10.44 -5.75 -2.89
N ALA A 48 -10.32 -6.32 -4.10
CA ALA A 48 -10.46 -7.77 -4.30
C ALA A 48 -9.40 -8.56 -3.51
N LEU A 49 -8.15 -8.09 -3.52
CA LEU A 49 -7.06 -8.70 -2.74
C LEU A 49 -7.38 -8.77 -1.23
N ALA A 50 -8.12 -7.80 -0.70
CA ALA A 50 -8.55 -7.80 0.69
C ALA A 50 -9.84 -8.59 0.94
N PHE A 51 -10.84 -8.46 0.07
CA PHE A 51 -12.21 -8.90 0.36
C PHE A 51 -12.49 -10.36 -0.03
N ASP A 52 -11.65 -10.97 -0.85
CA ASP A 52 -11.75 -12.38 -1.20
C ASP A 52 -11.24 -13.32 -0.08
N ARG A 53 -10.92 -12.75 1.09
CA ARG A 53 -10.35 -13.45 2.25
C ARG A 53 -11.17 -13.19 3.51
N PRO A 54 -11.19 -14.15 4.46
CA PRO A 54 -11.94 -13.99 5.70
C PRO A 54 -11.34 -12.87 6.56
N THR A 55 -12.20 -12.19 7.31
CA THR A 55 -11.75 -11.29 8.38
C THR A 55 -11.04 -12.10 9.48
N HIS A 56 -9.97 -11.55 10.06
CA HIS A 56 -9.20 -12.19 11.11
C HIS A 56 -9.91 -12.19 12.47
N PHE A 57 -10.67 -11.13 12.77
CA PHE A 57 -11.38 -10.98 14.05
C PHE A 57 -12.57 -10.01 13.93
N GLU A 58 -13.46 -10.00 14.92
CA GLU A 58 -14.59 -9.06 14.97
C GLU A 58 -14.13 -7.60 15.17
N PRO A 59 -14.78 -6.61 14.54
CA PRO A 59 -14.39 -5.21 14.64
C PRO A 59 -14.21 -4.71 16.07
N GLY A 60 -13.05 -4.13 16.37
CA GLY A 60 -12.67 -3.59 17.68
C GLY A 60 -12.02 -4.58 18.63
N ALA A 61 -12.16 -5.89 18.40
CA ALA A 61 -11.70 -6.92 19.33
C ALA A 61 -10.18 -6.90 19.55
N GLN A 62 -9.41 -6.68 18.48
CA GLN A 62 -7.94 -6.70 18.49
C GLN A 62 -7.35 -5.51 17.75
N PHE A 63 -6.04 -5.35 17.86
CA PHE A 63 -5.24 -4.44 17.03
C PHE A 63 -4.43 -5.27 16.04
N GLU A 64 -4.46 -4.88 14.77
CA GLU A 64 -3.62 -5.43 13.72
C GLU A 64 -3.36 -4.35 12.68
N TYR A 65 -2.08 -4.03 12.42
CA TYR A 65 -1.71 -3.07 11.40
C TYR A 65 -2.21 -3.54 10.03
N ASN A 66 -2.92 -2.66 9.30
CA ASN A 66 -3.65 -3.09 8.12
C ASN A 66 -3.83 -1.96 7.11
N ASN A 67 -3.18 -2.08 5.95
CA ASN A 67 -3.20 -1.04 4.91
C ASN A 67 -4.59 -0.90 4.26
N THR A 68 -5.40 -1.97 4.23
CA THR A 68 -6.79 -1.92 3.74
C THR A 68 -7.61 -0.87 4.50
N ASN A 69 -7.31 -0.64 5.79
CA ASN A 69 -8.01 0.38 6.57
C ASN A 69 -7.78 1.79 6.04
N TYR A 70 -6.54 2.14 5.71
CA TYR A 70 -6.19 3.46 5.20
C TYR A 70 -6.60 3.64 3.74
N TYR A 71 -6.57 2.57 2.96
CA TYR A 71 -7.14 2.57 1.62
C TYR A 71 -8.63 2.93 1.65
N LEU A 72 -9.41 2.28 2.53
CA LEU A 72 -10.83 2.62 2.72
C LEU A 72 -11.05 4.04 3.28
N LEU A 73 -10.19 4.52 4.17
CA LEU A 73 -10.27 5.90 4.67
C LEU A 73 -10.06 6.94 3.55
N GLY A 74 -9.18 6.65 2.58
CA GLY A 74 -9.03 7.45 1.37
C GLY A 74 -10.33 7.53 0.58
N LEU A 75 -10.94 6.39 0.28
CA LEU A 75 -12.23 6.32 -0.42
C LEU A 75 -13.37 7.03 0.34
N VAL A 76 -13.38 6.96 1.67
CA VAL A 76 -14.34 7.70 2.50
C VAL A 76 -14.13 9.21 2.36
N ALA A 77 -12.88 9.68 2.38
CA ALA A 77 -12.57 11.10 2.22
C ALA A 77 -12.99 11.60 0.83
N GLU A 78 -12.67 10.86 -0.23
CA GLU A 78 -13.10 11.18 -1.60
C GLU A 78 -14.63 11.25 -1.73
N LYS A 79 -15.33 10.28 -1.13
CA LYS A 79 -16.80 10.26 -1.15
C LYS A 79 -17.42 11.44 -0.42
N ILE A 80 -16.83 11.89 0.69
CA ILE A 80 -17.34 13.02 1.48
C ILE A 80 -17.09 14.35 0.76
N GLU A 81 -15.90 14.53 0.18
CA GLU A 81 -15.52 15.79 -0.46
C GLU A 81 -15.94 15.87 -1.94
N GLY A 82 -16.28 14.73 -2.56
CA GLY A 82 -16.70 14.67 -3.97
C GLY A 82 -15.57 14.95 -4.96
N GLN A 83 -14.31 14.77 -4.55
CA GLN A 83 -13.13 15.00 -5.39
C GLN A 83 -12.01 13.99 -5.09
N PRO A 84 -11.05 13.80 -6.01
CA PRO A 84 -9.92 12.88 -5.81
C PRO A 84 -9.08 13.21 -4.57
N LEU A 85 -8.53 12.20 -3.92
CA LEU A 85 -7.77 12.34 -2.68
C LEU A 85 -6.55 13.25 -2.83
N ALA A 86 -5.91 13.25 -4.00
CA ALA A 86 -4.80 14.13 -4.32
C ALA A 86 -5.19 15.61 -4.21
N ASN A 87 -6.39 15.98 -4.66
CA ASN A 87 -6.91 17.34 -4.54
C ASN A 87 -7.22 17.68 -3.08
N ILE A 88 -7.81 16.74 -2.33
CA ILE A 88 -8.08 16.93 -0.90
C ILE A 88 -6.79 17.24 -0.12
N PHE A 89 -5.71 16.50 -0.38
CA PHE A 89 -4.42 16.78 0.24
C PHE A 89 -3.84 18.12 -0.22
N GLN A 90 -3.95 18.45 -1.50
CA GLN A 90 -3.49 19.72 -2.03
C GLN A 90 -4.21 20.91 -1.36
N ASP A 91 -5.53 20.84 -1.23
CA ASP A 91 -6.36 21.92 -0.70
C ASP A 91 -6.22 22.09 0.81
N ARG A 92 -6.11 20.98 1.56
CA ARG A 92 -6.16 20.99 3.02
C ARG A 92 -4.80 20.96 3.71
N LEU A 93 -3.76 20.50 3.03
CA LEU A 93 -2.46 20.26 3.65
C LEU A 93 -1.31 20.86 2.83
N PHE A 94 -1.09 20.39 1.60
CA PHE A 94 0.13 20.75 0.86
C PHE A 94 0.13 22.22 0.45
N GLY A 95 -0.98 22.74 -0.07
CA GLY A 95 -1.14 24.15 -0.45
C GLY A 95 -0.98 25.10 0.74
N PRO A 96 -1.79 24.97 1.81
CA PRO A 96 -1.71 25.85 2.99
C PRO A 96 -0.34 25.87 3.67
N LEU A 97 0.40 24.76 3.63
CA LEU A 97 1.73 24.65 4.22
C LEU A 97 2.88 24.95 3.22
N GLY A 98 2.56 25.24 1.96
CA GLY A 98 3.56 25.53 0.93
C GLY A 98 4.46 24.34 0.56
N MET A 99 3.96 23.11 0.66
CA MET A 99 4.70 21.87 0.41
C MET A 99 4.83 21.59 -1.10
N LYS A 100 5.65 22.37 -1.79
CA LYS A 100 5.79 22.33 -3.27
C LYS A 100 6.42 21.06 -3.84
N ASN A 101 7.11 20.29 -3.00
CA ASN A 101 7.78 19.03 -3.38
C ASN A 101 7.08 17.82 -2.76
N THR A 102 5.77 17.91 -2.51
CA THR A 102 4.97 16.82 -1.97
C THR A 102 3.71 16.67 -2.80
N ALA A 103 3.44 15.44 -3.23
CA ALA A 103 2.25 15.09 -4.00
C ALA A 103 1.75 13.71 -3.56
N LEU A 104 0.45 13.50 -3.71
CA LEU A 104 -0.11 12.15 -3.82
C LEU A 104 -0.23 11.85 -5.32
N PRO A 105 0.46 10.83 -5.86
CA PRO A 105 0.30 10.44 -7.25
C PRO A 105 -1.16 10.13 -7.57
N VAL A 106 -1.61 10.51 -8.78
CA VAL A 106 -2.93 10.07 -9.26
C VAL A 106 -2.92 8.56 -9.44
N SER A 107 -4.03 7.90 -9.14
CA SER A 107 -4.16 6.44 -9.23
C SER A 107 -3.95 5.86 -10.64
N THR A 108 -3.74 6.71 -11.65
CA THR A 108 -3.51 6.34 -13.04
C THR A 108 -2.06 6.52 -13.49
N SER A 109 -1.13 6.87 -12.59
CA SER A 109 0.28 7.10 -12.94
C SER A 109 1.22 6.67 -11.81
N ASN A 110 2.30 5.98 -12.17
CA ASN A 110 3.43 5.66 -11.30
C ASN A 110 4.62 6.62 -11.47
N THR A 111 4.45 7.72 -12.22
CA THR A 111 5.53 8.68 -12.49
C THR A 111 5.82 9.61 -11.29
N MET A 112 7.09 9.90 -11.03
CA MET A 112 7.53 10.87 -10.04
C MET A 112 8.14 12.12 -10.70
N PRO A 113 7.87 13.34 -10.18
CA PRO A 113 8.51 14.56 -10.66
C PRO A 113 9.99 14.60 -10.26
N GLU A 114 10.84 15.16 -11.13
CA GLU A 114 12.26 15.36 -10.82
C GLU A 114 12.49 16.52 -9.83
N PRO A 115 13.55 16.47 -8.99
CA PRO A 115 14.47 15.34 -8.81
C PRO A 115 13.90 14.28 -7.86
N TYR A 116 14.17 13.00 -8.13
CA TYR A 116 13.87 11.87 -7.24
C TYR A 116 15.11 11.01 -7.01
N ALA A 117 15.11 10.25 -5.92
CA ALA A 117 16.08 9.19 -5.68
C ALA A 117 15.56 7.86 -6.26
N HIS A 118 16.48 7.02 -6.72
CA HIS A 118 16.13 5.66 -7.15
C HIS A 118 15.82 4.76 -5.95
N GLY A 119 14.84 3.87 -6.11
CA GLY A 119 14.46 2.84 -5.15
C GLY A 119 15.12 1.51 -5.51
N TYR A 120 15.66 0.81 -4.52
CA TYR A 120 16.38 -0.45 -4.74
C TYR A 120 15.96 -1.50 -3.70
N LEU A 121 15.56 -2.69 -4.14
CA LEU A 121 15.31 -3.84 -3.27
C LEU A 121 16.30 -4.96 -3.54
N TYR A 122 16.50 -5.81 -2.55
CA TYR A 122 17.25 -7.05 -2.70
C TYR A 122 16.26 -8.21 -2.76
N GLY A 123 16.35 -9.05 -3.79
CA GLY A 123 15.40 -10.15 -3.97
C GLY A 123 14.02 -9.69 -4.46
N GLY A 124 12.98 -10.47 -4.17
CA GLY A 124 11.60 -10.17 -4.59
C GLY A 124 10.85 -9.32 -3.57
N THR A 125 9.82 -8.63 -4.03
CA THR A 125 9.01 -7.67 -3.26
C THR A 125 8.40 -8.28 -1.99
N SER A 126 8.14 -9.59 -1.96
CA SER A 126 7.62 -10.29 -0.78
C SER A 126 8.52 -10.17 0.46
N TYR A 127 9.85 -10.09 0.31
CA TYR A 127 10.77 -9.89 1.43
C TYR A 127 10.58 -8.52 2.11
N ALA A 128 10.10 -7.52 1.36
CA ALA A 128 9.84 -6.17 1.87
C ALA A 128 8.39 -5.99 2.37
N LEU A 129 7.40 -6.61 1.70
CA LEU A 129 5.99 -6.39 2.03
C LEU A 129 5.51 -7.16 3.27
N VAL A 130 6.04 -8.37 3.48
CA VAL A 130 5.58 -9.26 4.55
C VAL A 130 6.71 -9.75 5.47
N ASP A 131 7.87 -9.07 5.41
CA ASP A 131 9.07 -9.44 6.16
C ASP A 131 9.46 -10.92 6.00
N ALA A 132 9.27 -11.48 4.80
CA ALA A 132 9.64 -12.86 4.53
C ALA A 132 11.17 -13.03 4.70
N PRO A 133 11.63 -14.13 5.32
CA PRO A 133 13.05 -14.37 5.50
C PRO A 133 13.74 -14.58 4.15
N TYR A 134 14.88 -13.91 3.95
CA TYR A 134 15.72 -14.14 2.78
C TYR A 134 16.23 -15.59 2.76
N PRO A 135 16.17 -16.29 1.61
CA PRO A 135 16.80 -17.59 1.40
C PRO A 135 18.30 -17.60 1.74
N ASP A 136 18.81 -18.77 2.15
CA ASP A 136 20.21 -18.95 2.60
C ASP A 136 21.24 -18.54 1.53
N ASP A 137 20.94 -18.78 0.26
CA ASP A 137 21.79 -18.40 -0.87
C ASP A 137 21.86 -16.88 -1.05
N LEU A 138 20.74 -16.17 -0.91
CA LEU A 138 20.72 -14.70 -0.93
C LEU A 138 21.47 -14.12 0.28
N GLN A 139 21.31 -14.70 1.47
CA GLN A 139 22.07 -14.28 2.65
C GLN A 139 23.58 -14.51 2.47
N ALA A 140 23.97 -15.64 1.88
CA ALA A 140 25.37 -15.95 1.59
C ALA A 140 25.96 -14.95 0.58
N ALA A 141 25.23 -14.64 -0.50
CA ALA A 141 25.62 -13.65 -1.49
C ALA A 141 25.75 -12.24 -0.87
N ALA A 142 24.84 -11.86 0.03
CA ALA A 142 24.92 -10.58 0.74
C ALA A 142 26.19 -10.49 1.61
N ARG A 143 26.49 -11.54 2.38
CA ARG A 143 27.71 -11.61 3.22
C ARG A 143 28.99 -11.61 2.38
N ALA A 144 28.95 -12.19 1.18
CA ALA A 144 30.07 -12.18 0.24
C ALA A 144 30.22 -10.85 -0.53
N GLY A 145 29.26 -9.91 -0.38
CA GLY A 145 29.24 -8.65 -1.13
C GLY A 145 28.94 -8.83 -2.62
N THR A 146 28.33 -9.96 -3.02
CA THR A 146 28.02 -10.29 -4.41
C THR A 146 26.55 -10.12 -4.77
N LEU A 147 25.67 -9.98 -3.77
CA LEU A 147 24.26 -9.70 -3.99
C LEU A 147 24.07 -8.29 -4.57
N LYS A 148 23.41 -8.21 -5.72
CA LYS A 148 23.06 -6.95 -6.36
C LYS A 148 21.60 -6.61 -6.09
N PRO A 149 21.25 -5.33 -5.88
CA PRO A 149 19.87 -4.93 -5.80
C PRO A 149 19.22 -4.90 -7.19
N ASN A 150 17.89 -5.01 -7.21
CA ASN A 150 17.04 -4.66 -8.33
C ASN A 150 16.73 -3.15 -8.25
N ASP A 151 16.66 -2.48 -9.40
CA ASP A 151 16.14 -1.10 -9.48
C ASP A 151 14.63 -1.19 -9.60
N ASP A 152 13.95 -0.86 -8.51
CA ASP A 152 12.50 -0.90 -8.36
C ASP A 152 11.91 0.51 -8.25
N THR A 153 12.60 1.52 -8.81
CA THR A 153 12.20 2.93 -8.72
C THR A 153 10.76 3.19 -9.16
N TRP A 154 10.23 2.37 -10.07
CA TRP A 154 8.90 2.54 -10.65
C TRP A 154 7.83 1.61 -10.06
N GLN A 155 8.20 0.76 -9.09
CA GLN A 155 7.31 -0.14 -8.38
C GLN A 155 6.51 0.63 -7.32
N ASN A 156 5.41 1.28 -7.72
CA ASN A 156 4.52 2.10 -6.87
C ASN A 156 3.05 1.71 -7.03
#